data_AF-A0A0A9FNB9-F1
#
_entry.id   AF-A0A0A9FNB9-F1
#
_cell.length_a   1.000
_cell.length_b   1.000
_cell.length_c   1.000
_cell.angle_alpha   90.00
_cell.angle_beta   90.00
_cell.angle_gamma   90.00
#
_symmetry.space_group_name_H-M   'P 1'
#
loop_
_entity.id
_entity.type
_entity.pdbx_description
1 polymer ?
#
loop_
_entity_poly.entity_id
_entity_poly.type
_entity_poly.pdbx_seq_one_letter_code
_entity_poly.pdbx_strand_id
1 'polypeptide(L)'
;MKRLCSETWSKFKSGMHAAKQCEEKMKYFHKCIGDAVKHMSKMEPSSGKSKVPEFESFVGTQFPVEISIHPPEVVHTKGNGRRLKCGSEQSSTNQRKKRPRRTTKVGES
;
A
#
# COMPACT_ATOMS: atom_id res chain seq x y z
N MET A 1 6.09 -24.00 7.01
CA MET A 1 7.56 -23.96 7.25
C MET A 1 8.04 -24.85 8.39
N LYS A 2 7.51 -24.74 9.62
CA LYS A 2 8.01 -25.53 10.77
C LYS A 2 8.02 -27.06 10.55
N ARG A 3 6.95 -27.64 9.98
CA ARG A 3 6.86 -29.09 9.67
C ARG A 3 7.92 -29.53 8.65
N LEU A 4 7.99 -28.84 7.51
CA LEU A 4 8.98 -29.11 6.46
C LEU A 4 10.42 -29.01 6.98
N CYS A 5 10.73 -27.99 7.79
CA CYS A 5 12.06 -27.83 8.37
C CYS A 5 12.43 -29.01 9.29
N SER A 6 11.47 -29.47 10.12
CA SER A 6 11.65 -30.64 10.98
C SER A 6 11.85 -31.92 10.17
N GLU A 7 11.03 -32.15 9.15
CA GLU A 7 11.12 -33.31 8.26
C GLU A 7 12.45 -33.35 7.50
N THR A 8 12.89 -32.21 6.94
CA THR A 8 14.18 -32.09 6.27
C THR A 8 15.33 -32.38 7.23
N TRP A 9 15.28 -31.84 8.45
CA TRP A 9 16.29 -32.11 9.46
C TRP A 9 16.33 -33.58 9.90
N SER A 10 15.16 -34.23 9.99
CA SER A 10 15.06 -35.67 10.27
C SER A 10 15.74 -36.50 9.17
N LYS A 11 15.43 -36.22 7.90
CA LYS A 11 16.04 -36.88 6.74
C LYS A 11 17.56 -36.67 6.70
N PHE A 12 18.02 -35.45 6.97
CA PHE A 12 19.44 -35.14 7.05
C PHE A 12 20.16 -35.98 8.11
N LYS A 13 19.62 -36.01 9.34
CA LYS A 13 20.21 -36.80 10.44
C LYS A 13 20.25 -38.29 10.11
N SER A 14 19.19 -38.83 9.51
CA SER A 14 19.13 -40.22 9.08
C SER A 14 20.20 -40.54 8.03
N GLY A 15 20.32 -39.69 7.00
CA GLY A 15 21.36 -39.82 5.97
C GLY A 15 22.77 -39.73 6.53
N MET A 16 23.02 -38.78 7.44
CA MET A 16 24.30 -38.63 8.13
C MET A 16 24.66 -39.88 8.95
N HIS A 17 23.70 -40.42 9.69
CA HIS A 17 23.91 -41.64 10.47
C HIS A 17 24.23 -42.84 9.57
N ALA A 18 23.53 -43.00 8.44
CA ALA A 18 23.78 -44.05 7.47
C ALA A 18 25.15 -43.92 6.77
N ALA A 19 25.61 -42.69 6.52
CA ALA A 19 26.89 -42.40 5.88
C ALA A 19 28.08 -42.47 6.85
N LYS A 20 27.87 -42.30 8.17
CA LYS A 20 28.94 -42.23 9.19
C LYS A 20 29.92 -43.40 9.16
N GLN A 21 29.45 -44.60 8.84
CA GLN A 21 30.25 -45.84 8.88
C GLN A 21 30.90 -46.20 7.54
N CYS A 22 30.74 -45.37 6.51
CA CYS A 22 31.25 -45.68 5.17
C CYS A 22 31.81 -44.40 4.51
N GLU A 23 33.12 -44.38 4.27
CA GLU A 23 33.81 -43.21 3.75
C GLU A 23 33.28 -42.76 2.39
N GLU A 24 33.01 -43.70 1.47
CA GLU A 24 32.46 -43.40 0.14
C GLU A 24 31.07 -42.76 0.25
N LYS A 25 30.20 -43.30 1.11
CA LYS A 25 28.87 -42.73 1.36
C LYS A 25 28.98 -41.34 1.98
N MET A 26 29.94 -41.10 2.87
CA MET A 26 30.17 -39.78 3.46
C MET A 26 30.67 -38.77 2.42
N LYS A 27 31.60 -39.15 1.54
CA LYS A 27 32.06 -38.29 0.43
C LYS A 27 30.92 -37.92 -0.50
N TYR A 28 30.07 -38.88 -0.87
CA TYR A 28 28.87 -38.64 -1.65
C TYR A 28 27.91 -37.68 -0.93
N PHE A 29 27.60 -37.95 0.33
CA PHE A 29 26.68 -37.14 1.13
C PHE A 29 27.19 -35.69 1.26
N HIS A 30 28.49 -35.52 1.51
CA HIS A 30 29.15 -34.21 1.57
C HIS A 30 29.02 -33.46 0.24
N LYS A 31 29.27 -34.12 -0.89
CA LYS A 31 29.08 -33.53 -2.22
C LYS A 31 27.64 -33.07 -2.44
N CYS A 32 26.65 -33.92 -2.14
CA CYS A 32 25.24 -33.59 -2.30
C CYS A 32 24.83 -32.35 -1.48
N ILE A 33 25.29 -32.24 -0.23
CA ILE A 33 25.04 -31.06 0.59
C ILE A 33 25.70 -29.83 -0.01
N GLY A 34 26.96 -29.95 -0.43
CA GLY A 34 27.69 -28.85 -1.08
C GLY A 34 26.98 -28.34 -2.33
N ASP A 35 26.49 -29.24 -3.18
CA ASP A 35 25.75 -28.90 -4.39
C ASP A 35 24.39 -28.24 -4.06
N ALA A 36 23.67 -28.75 -3.06
CA ALA A 36 22.42 -28.15 -2.59
C ALA A 36 22.63 -26.73 -2.04
N VAL A 37 23.68 -26.51 -1.24
CA VAL A 37 24.03 -25.18 -0.71
C VAL A 37 24.39 -24.22 -1.85
N LYS A 38 25.23 -24.65 -2.79
CA LYS A 38 25.56 -23.84 -3.97
C LYS A 38 24.32 -23.47 -4.78
N HIS A 39 23.40 -24.41 -4.97
CA HIS A 39 22.15 -24.15 -5.67
C HIS A 39 21.30 -23.11 -4.92
N MET A 40 21.15 -23.25 -3.60
CA MET A 40 20.41 -22.29 -2.77
C MET A 40 21.05 -20.89 -2.79
N SER A 41 22.38 -20.78 -2.80
CA SER A 41 23.07 -19.49 -2.92
C SER A 41 22.88 -18.82 -4.28
N LYS A 42 22.70 -19.60 -5.36
CA LYS A 42 22.39 -19.08 -6.70
C LYS A 42 20.90 -18.79 -6.90
N MET A 43 20.05 -19.41 -6.07
CA MET A 43 18.63 -19.14 -6.03
C MET A 43 18.46 -17.77 -5.37
N GLU A 44 18.58 -16.72 -6.19
CA GLU A 44 18.25 -15.34 -5.80
C GLU A 44 16.96 -15.37 -4.99
N PRO A 45 16.90 -14.72 -3.82
CA PRO A 45 15.66 -14.63 -3.09
C PRO A 45 14.59 -14.14 -4.07
N SER A 46 13.46 -14.84 -4.11
CA SER A 46 12.24 -14.28 -4.67
C SER A 46 11.73 -13.15 -3.74
N SER A 47 12.61 -12.26 -3.29
CA SER A 47 12.23 -10.91 -2.92
C SER A 47 11.74 -10.32 -4.23
N GLY A 48 10.41 -10.30 -4.37
CA GLY A 48 9.72 -9.97 -5.60
C GLY A 48 10.46 -8.87 -6.33
N LYS A 49 11.05 -9.23 -7.49
CA LYS A 49 11.72 -8.28 -8.37
C LYS A 49 10.84 -7.05 -8.42
N SER A 50 11.38 -5.92 -8.01
CA SER A 50 10.63 -4.68 -8.02
C SER A 50 10.02 -4.53 -9.41
N LYS A 51 8.68 -4.41 -9.47
CA LYS A 51 7.99 -4.23 -10.76
C LYS A 51 8.15 -2.81 -11.28
N VAL A 52 8.76 -1.92 -10.49
CA VAL A 52 9.06 -0.53 -10.86
C VAL A 52 9.69 -0.42 -12.26
N PRO A 53 10.80 -1.10 -12.59
CA PRO A 53 11.39 -1.03 -13.93
C PRO A 53 10.46 -1.51 -15.06
N GLU A 54 9.59 -2.49 -14.80
CA GLU A 54 8.59 -2.94 -15.78
C GLU A 54 7.54 -1.85 -16.03
N PHE A 55 7.02 -1.25 -14.96
CA PHE A 55 6.05 -0.14 -15.04
C PHE A 55 6.65 1.12 -15.66
N GLU A 56 7.88 1.49 -15.30
CA GLU A 56 8.57 2.65 -15.88
C GLU A 56 8.79 2.48 -17.39
N SER A 57 9.13 1.27 -17.83
CA SER A 57 9.28 0.94 -19.24
C SER A 57 7.95 1.00 -19.99
N PHE A 58 6.86 0.51 -19.37
CA PHE A 58 5.52 0.51 -19.97
C PHE A 58 4.92 1.92 -20.07
N VAL A 59 5.03 2.72 -19.00
CA VAL A 59 4.51 4.10 -18.96
C VAL A 59 5.46 5.06 -19.70
N GLY A 60 6.74 4.71 -19.84
CA GLY A 60 7.77 5.54 -20.47
C GLY A 60 8.27 6.68 -19.59
N THR A 61 8.01 6.61 -18.28
CA THR A 61 8.40 7.65 -17.32
C THR A 61 8.90 7.00 -16.02
N GLN A 62 9.85 7.63 -15.35
CA GLN A 62 10.38 7.17 -14.07
C GLN A 62 9.44 7.56 -12.93
N PHE A 63 9.38 6.73 -11.88
CA PHE A 63 8.63 7.09 -10.68
C PHE A 63 9.26 8.33 -10.02
N PRO A 64 8.45 9.35 -9.64
CA PRO A 64 8.97 10.51 -8.97
C PRO A 64 9.50 10.14 -7.58
N VAL A 65 10.66 10.71 -7.22
CA VAL A 65 11.28 10.52 -5.90
C VAL A 65 10.47 11.18 -4.79
N GLU A 66 9.79 12.28 -5.11
CA GLU A 66 8.98 13.06 -4.18
C GLU A 66 7.71 13.55 -4.88
N ILE A 67 6.57 13.51 -4.17
CA ILE A 67 5.28 14.01 -4.64
C ILE A 67 4.81 15.06 -3.64
N SER A 68 4.76 16.32 -4.08
CA SER A 68 4.13 17.40 -3.32
C SER A 68 2.64 17.45 -3.66
N ILE A 69 1.78 17.24 -2.66
CA ILE A 69 0.33 17.35 -2.79
C ILE A 69 -0.11 18.65 -2.15
N HIS A 70 -0.59 19.59 -2.97
CA HIS A 70 -1.18 20.82 -2.49
C HIS A 70 -2.71 20.69 -2.39
N PRO A 71 -3.35 21.34 -1.39
CA PRO A 71 -4.80 21.44 -1.38
C PRO A 71 -5.27 22.17 -2.66
N PRO A 72 -6.48 21.87 -3.14
CA PRO A 72 -7.04 22.59 -4.28
C PRO A 72 -7.10 24.08 -3.97
N GLU A 73 -6.80 24.91 -4.97
CA GLU A 73 -6.90 26.35 -4.84
C GLU A 73 -8.34 26.74 -4.52
N VAL A 74 -8.54 27.45 -3.42
CA VAL A 74 -9.87 27.92 -3.02
C VAL A 74 -10.25 29.08 -3.94
N VAL A 75 -10.88 28.78 -5.07
CA VAL A 75 -11.38 29.81 -5.97
C VAL A 75 -12.67 30.41 -5.40
N HIS A 76 -12.70 31.71 -5.18
CA HIS A 76 -13.91 32.43 -4.79
C HIS A 76 -14.84 32.65 -5.99
N THR A 77 -15.52 31.61 -6.45
CA THR A 77 -16.62 31.74 -7.41
C THR A 77 -17.91 32.10 -6.68
N LYS A 78 -18.81 32.83 -7.36
CA LYS A 78 -20.15 33.17 -6.85
C LYS A 78 -20.95 31.87 -6.60
N GLY A 79 -20.94 31.37 -5.37
CA GLY A 79 -21.60 30.11 -4.99
C GLY A 79 -20.78 29.21 -4.08
N ASN A 80 -19.46 29.42 -3.97
CA ASN A 80 -18.54 28.52 -3.26
C ASN A 80 -18.58 28.59 -1.72
N GLY A 81 -19.63 29.17 -1.13
CA GLY A 81 -19.69 29.44 0.31
C GLY A 81 -21.03 29.15 0.97
N ARG A 82 -22.04 28.66 0.24
CA ARG A 82 -23.34 28.34 0.82
C ARG A 82 -23.63 26.85 0.69
N ARG A 83 -23.29 26.11 1.75
CA ARG A 83 -24.00 24.86 2.03
C ARG A 83 -25.46 25.24 2.28
N LEU A 84 -26.37 24.82 1.39
CA LEU A 84 -27.79 24.85 1.68
C LEU A 84 -27.98 24.03 2.96
N LYS A 85 -28.36 24.66 4.07
CA LYS A 85 -28.72 23.95 5.29
C LYS A 85 -29.97 23.14 4.94
N CYS A 86 -29.79 21.83 4.73
CA CYS A 86 -30.91 20.90 4.71
C CYS A 86 -31.57 20.99 6.10
N GLY A 87 -32.84 21.36 6.14
CA GLY A 87 -33.54 21.63 7.39
C GLY A 87 -33.64 20.38 8.25
N SER A 88 -32.95 20.34 9.38
CA SER A 88 -33.33 19.48 10.49
C SER A 88 -34.42 20.21 11.27
N GLU A 89 -35.62 19.66 11.27
CA GLU A 89 -36.80 20.24 11.90
C GLU A 89 -36.72 20.24 13.44
N GLN A 90 -37.47 21.20 14.03
CA GLN A 90 -37.91 21.37 15.42
C GLN A 90 -36.84 21.92 16.41
N SER A 91 -37.08 22.96 17.23
CA SER A 91 -38.31 23.53 17.79
C SER A 91 -38.09 24.98 18.29
N SER A 92 -39.17 25.76 18.31
CA SER A 92 -39.47 26.94 19.16
C SER A 92 -38.34 27.86 19.65
N THR A 93 -38.31 29.12 19.19
CA THR A 93 -38.28 30.29 20.10
C THR A 93 -38.88 31.53 19.41
N ASN A 94 -39.97 31.99 20.00
CA ASN A 94 -40.62 33.30 19.93
C ASN A 94 -39.92 34.47 19.19
N GLN A 95 -40.69 35.01 18.24
CA GLN A 95 -40.90 36.44 17.96
C GLN A 95 -39.71 37.40 17.96
N ARG A 96 -39.30 37.82 16.75
CA ARG A 96 -38.85 39.21 16.52
C ARG A 96 -39.33 39.75 15.17
N LYS A 97 -40.53 40.34 15.25
CA LYS A 97 -41.14 41.38 14.41
C LYS A 97 -40.45 41.72 13.08
N LYS A 98 -41.08 41.33 11.96
CA LYS A 98 -40.83 41.90 10.63
C LYS A 98 -41.17 43.40 10.66
N ARG A 99 -40.21 44.27 10.36
CA ARG A 99 -40.47 45.68 10.04
C ARG A 99 -40.77 45.79 8.55
N PRO A 100 -41.92 46.36 8.13
CA PRO A 100 -42.18 46.63 6.72
C PRO A 100 -41.29 47.80 6.27
N ARG A 101 -40.44 47.58 5.26
CA ARG A 101 -39.79 48.68 4.54
C ARG A 101 -40.79 49.26 3.55
N ARG A 102 -41.10 50.55 3.73
CA ARG A 102 -41.93 51.37 2.85
C ARG A 102 -41.31 51.41 1.45
N THR A 103 -42.14 51.16 0.44
CA THR A 103 -41.87 51.56 -0.94
C THR A 103 -42.16 53.06 -1.07
N THR A 104 -41.15 53.83 -1.47
CA THR A 104 -41.36 55.18 -2.00
C THR A 104 -41.03 55.16 -3.48
N LYS A 105 -42.07 55.35 -4.30
CA LYS A 105 -41.91 55.85 -5.67
C LYS A 105 -41.69 57.36 -5.57
N VAL A 106 -40.60 57.87 -6.15
CA VAL A 106 -40.50 59.23 -6.73
C VAL A 106 -39.49 59.12 -7.88
N GLY A 107 -39.84 59.65 -9.06
CA GLY A 107 -39.01 59.66 -10.26
C GLY A 107 -38.05 60.85 -10.35
N GLU A 108 -37.63 61.09 -11.60
CA GLU A 108 -36.84 62.21 -12.13
C GLU A 108 -35.30 62.06 -12.12
N SER A 109 -34.75 61.76 -13.30
CA SER A 109 -34.01 62.72 -14.15
C SER A 109 -34.03 62.25 -15.59
#